data_AF-A0A965EVX6-F1
#
_entry.id   AF-A0A965EVX6-F1
#
_cell.length_a   1.000
_cell.length_b   1.000
_cell.length_c   1.000
_cell.angle_alpha   90.00
_cell.angle_beta   90.00
_cell.angle_gamma   90.00
#
_symmetry.space_group_name_H-M   'P 1'
#
loop_
_entity.id
_entity.type
_entity.pdbx_description
1 polymer ?
#
loop_
_entity_poly.entity_id
_entity_poly.type
_entity_poly.pdbx_seq_one_letter_code
_entity_poly.pdbx_strand_id
1 'polypeptide(L)'
;MINFNETLIRASSVGYLMTEPVTKADKEAGVLSKTAQKHLLDVYISEKYNRRRDIQTKQMKKGVEVEQESIDLLSMYLKKPFTKNTERFSNK
;
A
#
# COMPACT_ATOMS: atom_id res chain seq x y z
N MET A 1 21.92 3.71 -7.43
CA MET A 1 20.78 4.44 -8.03
C MET A 1 19.60 3.48 -7.98
N ILE A 2 18.41 3.89 -7.55
CA ILE A 2 17.26 2.98 -7.45
C ILE A 2 16.77 2.60 -8.85
N ASN A 3 16.39 1.34 -9.05
CA ASN A 3 15.74 0.89 -10.28
C ASN A 3 14.22 0.81 -10.07
N PHE A 4 13.49 1.79 -10.58
CA PHE A 4 12.02 1.83 -10.43
C PHE A 4 11.30 0.71 -11.18
N ASN A 5 11.92 0.11 -12.21
CA ASN A 5 11.32 -1.01 -12.94
C ASN A 5 11.25 -2.30 -12.10
N GLU A 6 12.13 -2.42 -11.11
CA GLU A 6 12.20 -3.57 -10.20
C GLU A 6 11.60 -3.26 -8.82
N THR A 7 11.30 -1.98 -8.55
CA THR A 7 10.80 -1.56 -7.24
C THR A 7 9.32 -1.93 -7.10
N LEU A 8 9.03 -2.88 -6.21
CA LEU A 8 7.66 -3.33 -5.93
C LEU A 8 6.95 -2.35 -5.00
N ILE A 9 5.83 -1.81 -5.45
CA ILE A 9 4.98 -0.93 -4.63
C ILE A 9 3.95 -1.77 -3.87
N ARG A 10 3.79 -1.49 -2.57
CA ARG A 10 2.83 -2.21 -1.71
C ARG A 10 1.40 -2.04 -2.24
N ALA A 11 0.62 -3.13 -2.21
CA ALA A 11 -0.78 -3.13 -2.63
C ALA A 11 -1.65 -2.04 -1.96
N SER A 12 -1.47 -1.81 -0.65
CA SER A 12 -2.19 -0.76 0.08
C SER A 12 -1.87 0.67 -0.37
N SER A 13 -0.83 0.85 -1.20
CA SER A 13 -0.40 2.13 -1.74
C SER A 13 -0.77 2.36 -3.20
N VAL A 14 -1.33 1.34 -3.87
CA VAL A 14 -1.72 1.42 -5.29
C VAL A 14 -2.74 2.54 -5.53
N GLY A 15 -3.64 2.78 -4.57
CA GLY A 15 -4.62 3.86 -4.65
C GLY A 15 -4.01 5.26 -4.81
N TYR A 16 -2.79 5.50 -4.31
CA TYR A 16 -2.10 6.78 -4.50
C TYR A 16 -1.55 6.93 -5.93
N LEU A 17 -1.18 5.82 -6.58
CA LEU A 17 -0.64 5.82 -7.94
C LEU A 17 -1.74 5.96 -8.99
N MET A 18 -2.92 5.40 -8.74
CA MET A 18 -4.07 5.45 -9.64
C MET A 18 -4.83 6.78 -9.59
N THR A 19 -4.24 7.81 -8.97
CA THR A 19 -4.85 9.14 -8.94
C THR A 19 -4.55 9.90 -10.23
N GLU A 20 -5.56 10.54 -10.80
CA GLU A 20 -5.42 11.32 -12.01
C GLU A 20 -5.10 12.80 -11.71
N PRO A 21 -4.41 13.51 -12.63
CA PRO A 21 -4.28 14.95 -12.58
C PRO A 21 -5.63 15.67 -12.70
N VAL A 22 -5.73 16.87 -12.11
CA VAL A 22 -6.96 17.67 -12.12
C VAL A 22 -7.25 18.25 -13.50
N THR A 23 -6.21 18.62 -14.27
CA THR A 23 -6.39 19.21 -15.60
C THR A 23 -6.41 18.13 -16.67
N LYS A 24 -7.24 18.33 -17.71
CA LYS A 24 -7.30 17.43 -18.86
C LYS A 24 -5.98 17.38 -19.63
N ALA A 25 -5.31 18.53 -19.77
CA ALA A 25 -4.02 18.63 -20.44
C ALA A 25 -2.94 17.77 -19.75
N ASP A 26 -2.86 17.81 -18.42
CA ASP A 26 -1.90 17.00 -17.66
C ASP A 26 -2.22 15.50 -17.76
N LYS A 27 -3.51 15.16 -17.82
CA LYS A 27 -3.97 13.77 -18.00
C LYS A 27 -3.59 13.22 -19.38
N GLU A 28 -3.80 14.01 -20.44
CA GLU A 28 -3.45 13.66 -21.81
C GLU A 28 -1.93 13.60 -22.01
N ALA A 29 -1.17 14.45 -21.31
CA ALA A 29 0.29 14.46 -21.30
C ALA A 29 0.90 13.32 -20.46
N GLY A 30 0.09 12.50 -19.78
CA GLY A 30 0.57 11.39 -18.94
C GLY A 30 1.33 11.84 -17.69
N VAL A 31 1.10 13.07 -17.23
CA VAL A 31 1.76 13.61 -16.03
C VAL A 31 1.21 12.92 -14.79
N LEU A 32 2.07 12.56 -13.86
CA LEU A 32 1.66 11.98 -12.57
C LEU A 32 0.94 13.03 -11.72
N SER A 33 -0.11 12.61 -11.01
CA SER A 33 -0.76 13.49 -10.03
C SER A 33 0.21 13.89 -8.90
N LYS A 34 -0.07 15.02 -8.23
CA LYS A 34 0.72 15.46 -7.06
C LYS A 34 0.75 14.40 -5.95
N THR A 35 -0.34 13.63 -5.81
CA THR A 35 -0.45 12.55 -4.82
C THR A 35 0.45 11.37 -5.19
N ALA A 36 0.45 10.97 -6.47
CA ALA A 36 1.32 9.90 -6.96
C ALA A 36 2.80 10.29 -6.83
N GLN A 37 3.16 11.52 -7.20
CA GLN A 37 4.54 12.03 -7.07
C GLN A 37 5.02 12.02 -5.61
N LYS A 38 4.19 12.48 -4.66
CA LYS A 38 4.52 12.46 -3.23
C LYS A 38 4.76 11.04 -2.72
N HIS A 39 3.94 10.08 -3.14
CA HIS A 39 4.11 8.68 -2.75
C HIS A 39 5.41 8.09 -3.30
N LEU A 40 5.71 8.32 -4.58
CA LEU A 40 6.95 7.84 -5.21
C LEU A 40 8.20 8.43 -4.54
N LEU A 41 8.13 9.67 -4.05
CA LEU A 41 9.20 10.27 -3.26
C LEU A 41 9.40 9.55 -1.92
N ASP A 42 8.32 9.22 -1.21
CA ASP A 42 8.39 8.45 0.04
C ASP A 42 8.96 7.04 -0.22
N VAL A 43 8.60 6.39 -1.34
CA VAL A 43 9.21 5.10 -1.77
C VAL A 43 10.70 5.26 -2.02
N TYR A 44 11.12 6.27 -2.77
CA TYR A 44 12.52 6.57 -3.03
C TYR A 44 13.32 6.77 -1.73
N ILE A 45 12.77 7.53 -0.78
CA ILE A 45 13.41 7.77 0.52
C ILE A 45 13.54 6.45 1.29
N SER A 46 12.50 5.62 1.26
CA SER A 46 12.50 4.35 1.97
C SER A 46 13.51 3.35 1.40
N GLU A 47 13.70 3.30 0.08
CA GLU A 47 14.64 2.38 -0.57
C GLU A 47 16.08 2.90 -0.50
N LYS A 48 16.29 4.21 -0.70
CA LYS A 48 17.63 4.80 -0.69
C LYS A 48 18.21 4.99 0.71
N TYR A 49 17.39 5.41 1.67
CA TYR A 49 17.85 5.79 3.01
C TYR A 49 17.35 4.82 4.09
N ASN A 50 16.63 3.76 3.72
CA ASN A 50 16.04 2.79 4.65
C ASN A 50 15.20 3.42 5.77
N ARG A 51 14.65 4.61 5.50
CA ARG A 51 13.91 5.42 6.47
C ARG A 51 12.42 5.33 6.17
N ARG A 52 11.65 4.88 7.16
CA ARG A 52 10.19 4.84 7.09
C ARG A 52 9.62 5.80 8.11
N ARG A 53 8.57 6.53 7.74
CA ARG A 53 7.77 7.27 8.71
C ARG A 53 6.94 6.25 9.47
N ASP A 54 7.11 6.22 10.79
CA ASP A 54 6.24 5.42 11.64
C ASP A 54 4.95 6.22 11.84
N ILE A 55 3.90 5.82 11.13
CA ILE A 55 2.57 6.40 11.24
C ILE A 55 1.71 5.36 11.93
N GLN A 56 1.44 5.55 13.22
CA GLN A 56 0.46 4.76 13.95
C GLN A 56 -0.69 5.65 14.39
N THR A 57 -1.89 5.32 13.91
CA THR A 57 -3.13 5.91 14.41
C THR A 57 -3.84 4.91 15.32
N LYS A 58 -4.75 5.41 16.17
CA LYS A 58 -5.57 4.55 17.04
C LYS A 58 -6.37 3.53 16.23
N GLN A 59 -6.82 3.90 15.03
CA GLN A 59 -7.53 3.02 14.10
C GLN A 59 -6.64 1.87 13.61
N MET A 60 -5.38 2.16 13.25
CA MET A 60 -4.42 1.13 12.86
C MET A 60 -4.12 0.17 14.00
N LYS A 61 -3.90 0.70 15.21
CA LYS A 61 -3.62 -0.12 16.40
C LYS A 61 -4.79 -1.04 16.73
N LYS A 62 -6.02 -0.50 16.74
CA LYS A 62 -7.24 -1.30 16.92
C LYS A 62 -7.33 -2.43 15.90
N GLY A 63 -7.07 -2.12 14.62
CA GLY A 63 -7.09 -3.14 13.56
C GLY A 63 -6.10 -4.28 13.77
N VAL A 64 -4.91 -3.99 14.31
CA VAL A 64 -3.92 -5.02 14.67
C VAL A 64 -4.37 -5.83 15.88
N GLU A 65 -4.94 -5.18 16.90
CA GLU A 65 -5.39 -5.85 18.13
C GLU A 65 -6.54 -6.84 17.85
N VAL A 66 -7.47 -6.50 16.95
CA VAL A 66 -8.66 -7.32 16.62
C VAL A 66 -8.50 -8.17 15.36
N GLU A 67 -7.29 -8.26 14.80
CA GLU A 67 -7.04 -8.96 13.52
C GLU A 67 -7.45 -10.43 13.60
N GLN A 68 -7.04 -11.13 14.67
CA GLN A 68 -7.36 -12.55 14.85
C GLN A 68 -8.87 -12.77 15.07
N GLU A 69 -9.50 -11.98 15.93
CA GLU A 69 -10.95 -12.03 16.18
C GLU A 69 -11.75 -11.80 14.89
N SER A 70 -11.27 -10.90 14.02
CA SER A 70 -11.91 -10.61 12.72
C SER A 70 -11.78 -11.79 11.75
N ILE A 71 -10.64 -12.49 11.74
CA ILE A 71 -10.42 -13.70 10.94
C ILE A 71 -11.31 -14.84 11.43
N ASP A 72 -11.41 -15.02 12.75
CA ASP A 72 -12.23 -16.07 13.36
C ASP A 72 -13.72 -15.85 13.07
N LEU A 73 -14.18 -14.60 13.17
CA LEU A 73 -15.55 -14.21 12.80
C LEU A 73 -15.84 -14.53 11.33
N LEU A 74 -14.93 -14.16 10.42
CA LEU A 74 -15.07 -14.46 9.00
C LEU A 74 -15.10 -15.97 8.74
N SER A 75 -14.25 -16.72 9.45
CA SER A 75 -14.18 -18.18 9.36
C SER A 75 -15.48 -18.84 9.79
N MET A 76 -16.08 -18.36 10.88
CA MET A 76 -17.36 -18.83 11.39
C MET A 76 -18.50 -18.52 10.41
N TYR A 77 -18.52 -17.30 9.86
CA TYR A 77 -19.55 -16.87 8.91
C TYR A 77 -19.50 -17.67 7.60
N LEU A 78 -18.31 -17.87 7.03
CA LEU A 78 -18.11 -18.61 5.79
C LEU A 78 -17.99 -20.13 6.00
N LYS A 79 -18.04 -20.61 7.25
CA LYS A 79 -17.85 -22.01 7.64
C LYS A 79 -16.58 -22.63 7.02
N LYS A 80 -15.52 -21.84 6.95
CA LYS A 80 -14.23 -22.23 6.37
C LYS A 80 -13.10 -21.72 7.26
N PRO A 81 -12.12 -22.56 7.63
CA PRO A 81 -11.00 -22.11 8.43
C PRO A 81 -10.11 -21.15 7.61
N PHE A 82 -9.97 -19.91 8.09
CA PHE A 82 -8.97 -18.97 7.61
C PHE A 82 -7.91 -18.74 8.69
N THR A 83 -6.70 -18.39 8.27
CA THR A 83 -5.59 -18.04 9.14
C THR A 83 -4.90 -16.80 8.59
N LYS A 84 -4.14 -16.12 9.45
CA LYS A 84 -3.34 -14.97 9.03
C LYS A 84 -2.30 -15.41 8.01
N ASN A 85 -2.30 -14.76 6.85
CA ASN A 85 -1.27 -14.98 5.84
C ASN A 85 0.07 -14.41 6.33
N THR A 86 1.08 -15.26 6.45
CA THR A 86 2.46 -14.88 6.81
C THR A 86 3.39 -14.84 5.60
N GLU A 87 2.94 -15.35 4.44
CA GLU A 87 3.72 -15.44 3.22
C GLU A 87 3.55 -14.20 2.34
N ARG A 88 4.65 -13.77 1.72
CA ARG A 88 4.63 -12.69 0.72
C ARG A 88 4.55 -13.27 -0.68
N PHE A 89 3.49 -12.91 -1.39
CA PHE A 89 3.34 -13.21 -2.80
C PHE A 89 3.83 -12.03 -3.65
N SER A 90 4.57 -12.32 -4.70
CA SER A 90 4.97 -11.36 -5.73
C SER A 90 4.65 -11.95 -7.09
N ASN A 91 3.97 -11.21 -7.97
CA ASN A 91 3.94 -11.55 -9.38
C ASN A 91 5.37 -11.38 -9.91
N LYS A 92 6.01 -12.49 -10.28
CA LYS A 92 7.18 -12.47 -11.15
C LYS A 92 6.72 -12.28 -12.59
#